data_AF-A0A2P4X6Z6-F1
#
_entry.id   AF-A0A2P4X6Z6-F1
#
_cell.length_a   1.000
_cell.length_b   1.000
_cell.length_c   1.000
_cell.angle_alpha   90.00
_cell.angle_beta   90.00
_cell.angle_gamma   90.00
#
_symmetry.space_group_name_H-M   'P 1'
#
loop_
_entity.id
_entity.type
_entity.pdbx_description
1 polymer ?
#
loop_
_entity_poly.entity_id
_entity_poly.type
_entity_poly.pdbx_seq_one_letter_code
_entity_poly.pdbx_strand_id
1 'polypeptide(L)'
;MADNHLSTLFFFTIIFQQHTTGWVFSFGSRYRQPIWRNYALLVFFAVFGTLDVYLLLGEPSAIMDQFRISSSTNVVGLPDIPMPLSFRIKYFALALSNIATSIFFQHFVVLGPVRSYFRKKFHHDVLAMRK
;
A
#
# COMPACT_ATOMS: atom_id res chain seq x y z
N MET A 1 -10.79 -23.23 -0.07
CA MET A 1 -11.89 -22.47 -0.71
C MET A 1 -11.42 -21.06 -1.07
N ALA A 2 -10.25 -20.88 -1.70
CA ALA A 2 -9.59 -19.57 -1.87
C ALA A 2 -9.08 -19.30 -3.30
N ASP A 3 -9.30 -20.21 -4.25
CA ASP A 3 -8.76 -20.14 -5.60
C ASP A 3 -9.75 -19.40 -6.53
N ASN A 4 -10.15 -18.18 -6.17
CA ASN A 4 -11.02 -17.35 -6.99
C ASN A 4 -10.49 -15.91 -7.13
N HIS A 5 -10.94 -15.22 -8.18
CA HIS A 5 -10.49 -13.84 -8.47
C HIS A 5 -10.83 -12.86 -7.33
N LEU A 6 -11.94 -13.08 -6.64
CA LEU A 6 -12.37 -12.24 -5.52
C LEU A 6 -11.41 -12.34 -4.33
N SER A 7 -10.94 -13.54 -3.98
CA SER A 7 -9.96 -13.77 -2.92
C SER A 7 -8.62 -13.13 -3.27
N THR A 8 -8.22 -13.22 -4.55
CA THR A 8 -7.02 -12.54 -5.05
C THR A 8 -7.13 -11.02 -4.89
N LEU A 9 -8.29 -10.42 -5.19
CA LEU A 9 -8.51 -8.98 -5.01
C LEU A 9 -8.49 -8.55 -3.55
N PHE A 10 -9.09 -9.32 -2.64
CA PHE A 10 -9.03 -9.02 -1.22
C PHE A 10 -7.61 -9.11 -0.68
N PHE A 11 -6.85 -10.14 -1.07
CA PHE A 11 -5.44 -10.29 -0.71
C PHE A 11 -4.63 -9.05 -1.10
N PHE A 12 -4.70 -8.63 -2.36
CA PHE A 12 -4.01 -7.42 -2.82
C PHE A 12 -4.51 -6.17 -2.11
N THR A 13 -5.81 -6.05 -1.85
CA THR A 13 -6.36 -4.85 -1.20
C THR A 13 -5.77 -4.68 0.20
N ILE A 14 -5.70 -5.77 0.96
CA ILE A 14 -5.12 -5.77 2.31
C ILE A 14 -3.62 -5.48 2.25
N ILE A 15 -2.88 -6.09 1.32
CA ILE A 15 -1.44 -5.87 1.19
C ILE A 15 -1.10 -4.43 0.78
N PHE A 16 -1.81 -3.86 -0.20
CA PHE A 16 -1.63 -2.46 -0.58
C PHE A 16 -1.96 -1.53 0.58
N GLN A 17 -3.02 -1.81 1.35
CA GLN A 17 -3.34 -1.05 2.55
C GLN A 17 -2.23 -1.14 3.59
N GLN A 18 -1.71 -2.33 3.88
CA GLN A 18 -0.64 -2.53 4.86
C GLN A 18 0.66 -1.81 4.46
N HIS A 19 1.04 -1.89 3.18
CA HIS A 19 2.18 -1.15 2.65
C HIS A 19 1.97 0.37 2.75
N THR A 20 0.78 0.85 2.38
CA THR A 20 0.41 2.27 2.48
C THR A 20 0.51 2.75 3.91
N THR A 21 -0.06 2.02 4.86
CA THR A 21 -0.01 2.34 6.30
C THR A 21 1.42 2.37 6.82
N GLY A 22 2.24 1.37 6.47
CA GLY A 22 3.64 1.30 6.86
C GLY A 22 4.45 2.51 6.34
N TRP A 23 4.19 2.95 5.12
CA TRP A 23 4.84 4.10 4.51
C TRP A 23 4.38 5.43 5.13
N VAL A 24 3.06 5.65 5.17
CA VAL A 24 2.42 6.90 5.63
C VAL A 24 2.79 7.21 7.08
N PHE A 25 2.82 6.20 7.96
CA PHE A 25 3.19 6.38 9.36
C PHE A 25 4.70 6.48 9.61
N SER A 26 5.51 6.37 8.56
CA SER A 26 6.96 6.44 8.66
C SER A 26 7.57 7.73 8.09
N PHE A 27 6.75 8.70 7.64
CA PHE A 27 7.23 10.01 7.20
C PHE A 27 7.92 10.86 8.28
N GLY A 28 7.89 10.43 9.54
CA GLY A 28 8.56 11.11 10.64
C GLY A 28 7.80 12.35 11.12
N SER A 29 8.22 12.88 12.27
CA SER A 29 7.68 14.10 12.86
C SER A 29 8.76 14.77 13.70
N ARG A 30 8.41 15.73 14.56
CA ARG A 30 9.38 16.51 15.35
C ARG A 30 10.38 15.67 16.16
N TYR A 31 9.97 14.50 16.63
CA TYR A 31 10.78 13.62 17.50
C TYR A 31 11.24 12.32 16.83
N ARG A 32 10.93 12.12 15.53
CA ARG A 32 11.26 10.89 14.80
C ARG A 32 11.77 11.22 13.41
N GLN A 33 12.91 10.65 13.05
CA GLN A 33 13.47 10.80 11.72
C GLN A 33 12.60 10.10 10.66
N PRO A 34 12.52 10.64 9.44
CA PRO A 34 11.73 10.06 8.38
C PRO A 34 12.34 8.74 7.88
N ILE A 35 11.50 7.89 7.29
CA ILE A 35 11.90 6.58 6.72
C ILE A 35 13.04 6.68 5.71
N TRP A 36 13.16 7.82 5.01
CA TRP A 36 14.20 8.06 4.01
C TRP A 36 15.62 7.91 4.53
N ARG A 37 15.82 8.06 5.84
CA ARG A 37 17.13 7.91 6.49
C ARG A 37 17.49 6.46 6.80
N ASN A 38 16.53 5.55 6.73
CA ASN A 38 16.74 4.12 6.97
C ASN A 38 16.71 3.35 5.64
N TYR A 39 17.90 3.14 5.08
CA TYR A 39 18.05 2.45 3.80
C TYR A 39 17.56 0.99 3.84
N ALA A 40 17.71 0.29 4.97
CA ALA A 40 17.24 -1.09 5.08
C ALA A 40 15.71 -1.19 4.93
N LEU A 41 14.97 -0.26 5.56
CA LEU A 41 13.52 -0.19 5.40
C LEU A 41 13.13 0.24 3.98
N LEU A 42 13.81 1.20 3.37
CA LEU A 42 13.53 1.59 1.98
C LEU A 42 13.71 0.42 1.01
N VAL A 43 14.80 -0.34 1.15
CA VAL A 43 15.05 -1.52 0.32
C VAL A 43 13.97 -2.58 0.54
N PHE A 44 13.58 -2.83 1.80
CA PHE A 44 12.47 -3.74 2.10
C PHE A 44 11.18 -3.31 1.40
N PHE A 45 10.75 -2.06 1.57
CA PHE A 45 9.54 -1.54 0.92
C PHE A 45 9.63 -1.59 -0.61
N ALA A 46 10.79 -1.31 -1.20
CA ALA A 46 10.99 -1.39 -2.63
C ALA A 46 10.90 -2.83 -3.16
N VAL A 47 11.51 -3.80 -2.48
CA VAL A 47 11.47 -5.21 -2.89
C VAL A 47 10.05 -5.77 -2.78
N PHE A 48 9.37 -5.56 -1.66
CA PHE A 48 7.99 -6.05 -1.51
C PHE A 48 7.00 -5.29 -2.40
N GLY A 49 7.16 -3.97 -2.55
CA GLY A 49 6.33 -3.19 -3.46
C GLY A 49 6.49 -3.59 -4.93
N THR A 50 7.71 -3.88 -5.38
CA THR A 50 7.95 -4.38 -6.75
C THR A 50 7.40 -5.80 -6.94
N LEU A 51 7.53 -6.67 -5.94
CA LEU A 51 6.91 -7.99 -5.94
C LEU A 51 5.38 -7.89 -6.03
N ASP A 52 4.73 -7.04 -5.24
CA ASP A 52 3.27 -6.88 -5.26
C ASP A 52 2.76 -6.37 -6.62
N VAL A 53 3.45 -5.39 -7.20
CA VAL A 53 3.16 -4.88 -8.55
C VAL A 53 3.36 -5.97 -9.60
N TYR A 54 4.43 -6.76 -9.49
CA TYR A 54 4.69 -7.89 -10.39
C TYR A 54 3.61 -8.96 -10.28
N LEU A 55 3.18 -9.35 -9.08
CA LEU A 55 2.13 -10.35 -8.90
C LEU A 55 0.75 -9.86 -9.38
N LEU A 56 0.48 -8.55 -9.31
CA LEU A 56 -0.81 -7.99 -9.74
C LEU A 56 -0.87 -7.78 -11.27
N LEU A 57 0.14 -7.14 -11.86
CA LEU A 57 0.14 -6.71 -13.27
C LEU A 57 0.92 -7.65 -14.19
N GLY A 58 1.74 -8.53 -13.64
CA GLY A 58 2.58 -9.44 -14.40
C GLY A 58 1.80 -10.49 -15.18
N GLU A 59 2.47 -11.01 -16.21
CA GLU A 59 2.00 -12.17 -16.97
C GLU A 59 1.98 -13.41 -16.07
N PRO A 60 1.04 -14.36 -16.30
CA PRO A 60 0.99 -15.61 -15.56
C PRO A 60 2.35 -16.31 -15.60
N SER A 61 2.90 -16.59 -14.42
CA SER A 61 4.23 -17.18 -14.25
C SER A 61 4.19 -18.26 -13.16
N ALA A 62 5.18 -19.15 -13.15
CA ALA A 62 5.27 -20.23 -12.17
C ALA A 62 5.27 -19.75 -10.70
N ILE A 63 5.72 -18.51 -10.45
CA ILE A 63 5.68 -17.89 -9.12
C ILE A 63 4.23 -17.59 -8.72
N MET A 64 3.43 -17.03 -9.64
CA MET A 64 2.01 -16.75 -9.40
C MET A 64 1.20 -18.03 -9.16
N ASP A 65 1.58 -19.13 -9.82
CA ASP A 65 1.01 -20.46 -9.61
C ASP A 65 1.34 -21.02 -8.20
N GLN A 66 2.57 -20.83 -7.71
CA GLN A 66 2.94 -21.21 -6.35
C GLN A 66 2.14 -20.45 -5.28
N PHE A 67 1.90 -19.16 -5.49
CA PHE A 67 1.08 -18.35 -4.58
C PHE A 67 -0.43 -18.56 -4.79
N ARG A 68 -0.84 -19.28 -5.85
CA ARG A 68 -2.25 -19.44 -6.27
C ARG A 68 -2.96 -18.10 -6.48
N ILE A 69 -2.23 -17.11 -6.95
CA ILE A 69 -2.71 -15.75 -7.21
C ILE A 69 -2.93 -15.63 -8.72
N SER A 70 -4.19 -15.58 -9.16
CA SER A 70 -4.53 -15.46 -10.59
C SER A 70 -3.87 -16.54 -11.48
N SER A 71 -3.69 -17.75 -10.92
CA SER A 71 -3.10 -18.91 -11.57
C SER A 71 -4.09 -19.56 -12.54
N SER A 72 -3.60 -20.03 -13.69
CA SER A 72 -4.35 -20.82 -14.66
C SER A 72 -4.34 -22.31 -14.32
N THR A 73 -4.50 -22.66 -13.04
CA THR A 73 -4.51 -24.06 -12.61
C THR A 73 -5.88 -24.42 -12.07
N ASN A 74 -6.74 -24.89 -12.97
CA ASN A 74 -8.08 -25.30 -12.60
C ASN A 74 -8.12 -26.55 -11.72
N VAL A 75 -9.18 -26.60 -10.91
CA VAL A 75 -9.80 -27.84 -10.47
C VAL A 75 -10.50 -28.45 -11.70
N VAL A 76 -9.91 -29.50 -12.26
CA VAL A 76 -10.48 -30.46 -13.23
C VAL A 76 -11.70 -29.96 -14.03
N GLY A 77 -11.49 -29.45 -15.25
CA GLY A 77 -12.49 -29.52 -16.33
C GLY A 77 -13.07 -28.23 -16.89
N LEU A 78 -12.66 -27.03 -16.45
CA LEU A 78 -13.06 -25.75 -17.06
C LEU A 78 -11.83 -25.03 -17.66
N PRO A 79 -11.98 -24.24 -18.74
CA PRO A 79 -10.87 -23.41 -19.24
C PRO A 79 -10.59 -22.27 -18.26
N ASP A 80 -9.34 -22.14 -17.82
CA ASP A 80 -8.92 -21.05 -16.95
C ASP A 80 -8.93 -19.72 -17.70
N ILE A 81 -9.74 -18.78 -17.23
CA ILE A 81 -9.78 -17.42 -17.76
C ILE A 81 -9.04 -16.53 -16.76
N PRO A 82 -7.76 -16.20 -16.98
CA PRO A 82 -7.03 -15.30 -16.10
C PRO A 82 -7.75 -13.95 -16.05
N MET A 83 -7.66 -13.27 -14.90
CA MET A 83 -8.29 -11.96 -14.73
C MET A 83 -7.83 -11.00 -15.85
N PRO A 84 -8.75 -10.33 -16.58
CA PRO A 84 -8.40 -9.52 -17.73
C PRO A 84 -7.51 -8.35 -17.32
N LEU A 85 -6.50 -8.07 -18.13
CA LEU A 85 -5.51 -7.00 -17.89
C LEU A 85 -6.17 -5.62 -17.74
N SER A 86 -7.23 -5.35 -18.51
CA SER A 86 -8.01 -4.12 -18.41
C SER A 86 -8.62 -3.91 -17.02
N PHE A 87 -9.02 -4.99 -16.34
CA PHE A 87 -9.53 -4.94 -14.98
C PHE A 87 -8.40 -4.77 -13.96
N ARG A 88 -7.28 -5.48 -14.14
CA ARG A 88 -6.08 -5.36 -13.28
C ARG A 88 -5.55 -3.92 -13.24
N ILE A 89 -5.48 -3.24 -14.38
CA ILE A 89 -5.06 -1.83 -14.46
C ILE A 89 -6.04 -0.91 -13.74
N LYS A 90 -7.36 -1.10 -13.93
CA LYS A 90 -8.37 -0.31 -13.22
C LYS A 90 -8.25 -0.47 -11.71
N TYR A 91 -8.06 -1.70 -11.25
CA TYR A 91 -7.83 -2.00 -9.83
C TYR A 91 -6.54 -1.36 -9.30
N PHE A 92 -5.44 -1.47 -10.06
CA PHE A 92 -4.18 -0.83 -9.70
C PHE A 92 -4.30 0.70 -9.61
N ALA A 93 -5.04 1.33 -10.54
CA ALA A 93 -5.31 2.76 -10.48
C ALA A 93 -6.11 3.15 -9.23
N LEU A 94 -7.05 2.31 -8.78
CA LEU A 94 -7.77 2.51 -7.51
C LEU A 94 -6.84 2.36 -6.29
N ALA A 95 -5.91 1.42 -6.31
CA ALA A 95 -4.91 1.28 -5.25
C ALA A 95 -3.98 2.50 -5.19
N LEU A 96 -3.51 2.99 -6.35
CA LEU A 96 -2.68 4.19 -6.43
C LEU A 96 -3.43 5.44 -5.95
N SER A 97 -4.70 5.60 -6.29
CA SER A 97 -5.50 6.73 -5.81
C SER A 97 -5.67 6.68 -4.29
N ASN A 98 -5.89 5.50 -3.71
CA ASN A 98 -5.93 5.32 -2.26
C ASN A 98 -4.60 5.71 -1.57
N ILE A 99 -3.47 5.29 -2.14
CA ILE A 99 -2.13 5.69 -1.66
C ILE A 99 -1.98 7.21 -1.72
N ALA A 100 -2.31 7.83 -2.86
CA ALA A 100 -2.19 9.28 -3.04
C ALA A 100 -3.07 10.06 -2.06
N THR A 101 -4.32 9.64 -1.86
CA THR A 101 -5.23 10.25 -0.88
C THR A 101 -4.68 10.12 0.54
N SER A 102 -4.13 8.95 0.90
CA SER A 102 -3.55 8.71 2.22
C SER A 102 -2.31 9.59 2.48
N ILE A 103 -1.43 9.73 1.49
CA ILE A 103 -0.25 10.61 1.56
C ILE A 103 -0.68 12.07 1.70
N PHE A 104 -1.65 12.50 0.89
CA PHE A 104 -2.20 13.86 0.95
C PHE A 104 -2.80 14.16 2.33
N PHE A 105 -3.64 13.26 2.84
CA PHE A 105 -4.26 13.39 4.15
C PHE A 105 -3.20 13.48 5.26
N GLN A 106 -2.19 12.63 5.22
CA GLN A 106 -1.10 12.65 6.21
C GLN A 106 -0.33 13.98 6.19
N HIS A 107 0.01 14.50 5.02
CA HIS A 107 0.76 15.75 4.91
C HIS A 107 -0.09 16.96 5.31
N PHE A 108 -1.34 17.02 4.83
CA PHE A 108 -2.19 18.20 5.04
C PHE A 108 -2.86 18.21 6.42
N VAL A 109 -3.41 17.08 6.84
CA VAL A 109 -4.20 16.99 8.08
C VAL A 109 -3.31 16.67 9.27
N VAL A 110 -2.51 15.60 9.17
CA VAL A 110 -1.79 15.03 10.33
C VAL A 110 -0.51 15.80 10.65
N LEU A 111 0.33 16.08 9.66
CA LEU A 111 1.62 16.75 9.89
C LEU A 111 1.55 18.27 9.67
N GLY A 112 0.66 18.74 8.79
CA GLY A 112 0.69 20.09 8.26
C GLY A 112 -0.27 21.09 8.94
N PRO A 113 -0.97 21.92 8.15
CA PRO A 113 -1.65 23.11 8.63
C PRO A 113 -2.80 22.81 9.59
N VAL A 114 -3.56 21.74 9.37
CA VAL A 114 -4.73 21.42 10.21
C VAL A 114 -4.29 21.14 11.65
N ARG A 115 -3.31 20.24 11.84
CA ARG A 115 -2.72 20.00 13.16
C ARG A 115 -2.21 21.29 13.81
N SER A 116 -1.52 22.15 13.04
CA SER A 116 -0.96 23.40 13.55
C SER A 116 -2.04 24.39 14.00
N TYR A 117 -3.14 24.48 13.25
CA TYR A 117 -4.30 25.30 13.58
C TYR A 117 -4.97 24.83 14.88
N PHE A 118 -5.28 23.54 14.99
CA PHE A 118 -5.90 22.98 16.20
C PHE A 118 -4.98 23.05 17.42
N ARG A 119 -3.67 22.82 17.24
CA ARG A 119 -2.69 22.99 18.32
C ARG A 119 -2.69 24.42 18.85
N LYS A 120 -2.64 25.44 17.97
CA LYS A 120 -2.65 26.85 18.38
C LYS A 120 -3.93 27.24 19.11
N LYS A 121 -5.07 26.67 18.70
CA LYS A 121 -6.38 27.03 19.24
C LYS A 121 -6.68 26.37 20.59
N PHE A 122 -6.28 25.11 20.80
CA PHE A 122 -6.74 24.32 21.93
C PHE A 122 -5.63 23.83 22.86
N HIS A 123 -4.36 23.87 22.45
CA HIS A 123 -3.26 23.36 23.26
C HIS A 123 -2.40 24.50 23.78
N HIS A 124 -2.06 24.46 25.06
CA HIS A 124 -1.03 25.31 25.65
C HIS A 124 0.18 24.45 25.93
N ASP A 125 1.26 24.71 25.19
CA ASP A 125 2.51 23.97 25.32
C ASP A 125 3.10 24.21 26.73
N VAL A 126 3.03 23.20 27.59
CA VAL A 126 3.56 23.27 28.98
C VAL A 126 5.09 23.17 28.99
N LEU A 127 5.68 22.66 27.90
CA LEU A 127 7.13 22.53 27.70
C LEU A 127 7.55 23.33 26.47
N ALA A 128 8.64 24.10 26.61
CA ALA A 128 9.23 24.85 25.50
C ALA A 128 9.78 23.87 24.45
N MET A 129 8.99 23.57 23.42
CA MET A 129 9.45 22.71 22.33
C MET A 129 10.42 23.49 21.42
N ARG A 130 11.60 22.91 21.15
CA ARG A 130 12.61 23.45 20.23
C ARG A 130 11.97 23.72 18.86
N LYS A 131 11.98 25.01 18.46
CA LYS A 131 11.38 25.51 17.20
C LYS A 131 11.80 24.67 16.00
#